data_AF-A0A969AQ70-F1
#
_entry.id   AF-A0A969AQ70-F1
#
_cell.length_a   1.000
_cell.length_b   1.000
_cell.length_c   1.000
_cell.angle_alpha   90.00
_cell.angle_beta   90.00
_cell.angle_gamma   90.00
#
_symmetry.space_group_name_H-M   'P 1'
#
loop_
_entity.id
_entity.type
_entity.pdbx_description
1 polymer ?
#
loop_
_entity_poly.entity_id
_entity_poly.type
_entity_poly.pdbx_seq_one_letter_code
_entity_poly.pdbx_strand_id
1 'polypeptide(L)'
;MADEDIDTSDIPPLDEEFFAKAKLRVPNSKTPIATAIREMTQNSSSLLFDVDDSSNHNVTINWRDDPLNEFDIYAGRYQAAANKLAEELLSHPNFHDIDPCPIVFLYRHAIELYLKAICLKGYKFFQVLGKNLSFNGHGLTEERLFKNHHLPQLLETVKQVTEEMNEDWEFENSDPFENYQDFRAAIEEFEKLDSWSSTFRYPYSNREKTASLQKGFTFDFASFKEKIEFVISVLDGISTQLRIDLDNALEFAYDQQQVEANSNPDFQDATDA
;
A
#
# COMPACT_ATOMS: atom_id res chain seq x y z
N MET A 1 19.36 32.02 -22.49
CA MET A 1 18.92 32.14 -23.89
C MET A 1 17.42 32.29 -23.84
N ALA A 2 16.87 33.32 -24.46
CA ALA A 2 15.43 33.50 -24.52
C ALA A 2 14.84 32.45 -25.48
N ASP A 3 13.60 32.04 -25.26
CA ASP A 3 12.85 31.04 -26.07
C ASP A 3 12.59 31.47 -27.53
N GLU A 4 13.18 32.58 -27.99
CA GLU A 4 12.93 33.17 -29.31
C GLU A 4 13.85 32.63 -30.43
N ASP A 5 14.82 31.75 -30.12
CA ASP A 5 15.81 31.25 -31.09
C ASP A 5 15.56 29.80 -31.57
N ILE A 6 14.42 29.18 -31.26
CA ILE A 6 14.09 27.84 -31.78
C ILE A 6 13.31 27.99 -33.10
N ASP A 7 14.02 27.75 -34.20
CA ASP A 7 13.42 27.64 -35.53
C ASP A 7 12.51 26.41 -35.60
N THR A 8 11.20 26.66 -35.56
CA THR A 8 10.14 25.64 -35.68
C THR A 8 9.52 25.60 -37.07
N SER A 9 10.11 26.30 -38.05
CA SER A 9 9.58 26.36 -39.42
C SER A 9 9.60 25.00 -40.14
N ASP A 10 10.43 24.07 -39.67
CA ASP A 10 10.53 22.70 -40.17
C ASP A 10 9.46 21.75 -39.58
N ILE A 11 8.68 22.19 -38.59
CA ILE A 11 7.61 21.38 -37.99
C ILE A 11 6.32 21.64 -38.77
N PRO A 12 5.82 20.68 -39.58
CA PRO A 12 4.54 20.85 -40.24
C PRO A 12 3.45 21.04 -39.19
N PRO A 13 2.51 21.99 -39.37
CA PRO A 13 1.41 22.17 -38.45
C PRO A 13 0.63 20.85 -38.35
N LEU A 14 0.45 20.35 -37.13
CA LEU A 14 -0.35 19.18 -36.87
C LEU A 14 -1.81 19.54 -37.17
N ASP A 15 -2.27 19.20 -38.37
CA ASP A 15 -3.63 19.46 -38.81
C ASP A 15 -4.64 18.49 -38.17
N GLU A 16 -5.93 18.85 -38.20
CA GLU A 16 -6.99 17.97 -37.71
C GLU A 16 -7.01 16.62 -38.45
N GLU A 17 -6.47 16.56 -39.67
CA GLU A 17 -6.35 15.34 -40.46
C GLU A 17 -5.31 14.37 -39.86
N PHE A 18 -4.19 14.88 -39.33
CA PHE A 18 -3.19 14.11 -38.59
C PHE A 18 -3.81 13.46 -37.35
N PHE A 19 -4.57 14.21 -36.54
CA PHE A 19 -5.24 13.67 -35.35
C PHE A 19 -6.38 12.72 -35.71
N ALA A 20 -7.11 12.96 -36.80
CA ALA A 20 -8.16 12.06 -37.28
C ALA A 20 -7.59 10.73 -37.83
N LYS A 21 -6.37 10.74 -38.39
CA LYS A 21 -5.68 9.54 -38.90
C LYS A 21 -4.82 8.84 -37.85
N ALA A 22 -4.44 9.53 -36.77
CA ALA A 22 -3.72 8.97 -35.63
C ALA A 22 -4.64 8.04 -34.82
N LYS A 23 -4.90 6.83 -35.36
CA LYS A 23 -5.41 5.72 -34.56
C LYS A 23 -4.31 5.29 -33.60
N LEU A 24 -4.31 5.85 -32.40
CA LEU A 24 -3.60 5.28 -31.27
C LEU A 24 -4.12 3.83 -31.13
N ARG A 25 -3.32 2.85 -31.58
CA ARG A 25 -3.58 1.43 -31.28
C ARG A 25 -3.32 1.24 -29.80
N VAL A 26 -4.28 1.65 -28.97
CA VAL A 26 -4.35 1.16 -27.60
C VAL A 26 -4.81 -0.28 -27.71
N PRO A 27 -4.03 -1.27 -27.25
CA PRO A 27 -4.49 -2.65 -27.22
C PRO A 27 -5.79 -2.70 -26.41
N ASN A 28 -6.91 -2.94 -27.08
CA ASN A 28 -8.22 -3.06 -26.47
C ASN A 28 -8.42 -4.51 -25.95
N SER A 29 -7.37 -5.09 -25.36
CA SER A 29 -7.44 -6.44 -24.82
C SER A 29 -7.87 -6.35 -23.36
N LYS A 30 -9.10 -6.79 -23.09
CA LYS A 30 -9.56 -7.20 -21.75
C LYS A 30 -8.85 -8.46 -21.23
N THR A 31 -7.77 -8.87 -21.89
CA THR A 31 -6.93 -9.99 -21.48
C THR A 31 -6.05 -9.51 -20.34
N PRO A 32 -6.12 -10.12 -19.14
CA PRO A 32 -5.19 -9.82 -18.06
C PRO A 32 -3.76 -9.94 -18.60
N ILE A 33 -2.89 -8.97 -18.26
CA ILE A 33 -1.50 -8.90 -18.75
C ILE A 33 -0.76 -10.24 -18.56
N ALA A 34 -1.06 -10.96 -17.48
CA ALA A 34 -0.51 -12.29 -17.19
C ALA A 34 -0.85 -13.34 -18.28
N THR A 35 -2.05 -13.30 -18.86
CA THR A 35 -2.44 -14.20 -19.96
C THR A 35 -1.74 -13.83 -21.26
N ALA A 36 -1.54 -12.53 -21.52
CA ALA A 36 -0.81 -12.06 -22.70
C ALA A 36 0.67 -12.48 -22.67
N ILE A 37 1.32 -12.46 -21.49
CA ILE A 37 2.71 -12.92 -21.34
C ILE A 37 2.82 -14.43 -21.58
N ARG A 38 1.88 -15.23 -21.06
CA ARG A 38 1.89 -16.70 -21.20
C ARG A 38 1.64 -17.20 -22.63
N GLU A 39 0.99 -16.40 -23.47
CA GLU A 39 0.88 -16.67 -24.91
C GLU A 39 2.19 -16.34 -25.65
N MET A 40 3.01 -15.43 -25.12
CA MET A 40 4.34 -15.09 -25.65
C MET A 40 5.44 -16.08 -25.25
N THR A 41 5.26 -16.85 -24.16
CA THR A 41 6.28 -17.75 -23.59
C THR A 41 6.49 -19.06 -24.35
N GLN A 42 5.73 -19.35 -25.42
CA GLN A 42 5.88 -20.63 -26.12
C GLN A 42 7.15 -20.73 -26.99
N ASN A 43 8.01 -19.69 -27.10
CA ASN A 43 9.13 -19.79 -28.04
C ASN A 43 10.38 -18.89 -27.85
N SER A 44 10.68 -18.33 -26.67
CA SER A 44 11.95 -17.59 -26.55
C SER A 44 12.52 -17.51 -25.13
N SER A 45 13.70 -18.08 -24.94
CA SER A 45 14.55 -17.99 -23.73
C SER A 45 15.13 -16.58 -23.49
N SER A 46 14.47 -15.55 -24.01
CA SER A 46 14.90 -14.15 -24.02
C SER A 46 13.91 -13.23 -23.28
N LEU A 47 12.91 -13.81 -22.59
CA LEU A 47 11.90 -13.06 -21.85
C LEU A 47 12.38 -12.78 -20.43
N LEU A 48 12.06 -11.58 -19.92
CA LEU A 48 12.41 -11.17 -18.56
C LEU A 48 11.59 -11.92 -17.48
N PHE A 49 10.35 -12.32 -17.80
CA PHE A 49 9.42 -13.01 -16.90
C PHE A 49 9.12 -14.43 -17.42
N ASP A 50 10.19 -15.17 -17.70
CA ASP A 50 10.08 -16.56 -18.14
C ASP A 50 9.90 -17.51 -16.94
N VAL A 51 9.27 -18.66 -17.18
CA VAL A 51 9.06 -19.71 -16.18
C VAL A 51 9.82 -20.95 -16.62
N ASP A 52 10.75 -21.42 -15.79
CA ASP A 52 11.53 -22.62 -16.05
C ASP A 52 11.01 -23.77 -15.20
N ASP A 53 10.36 -24.76 -15.82
CA ASP A 53 9.77 -25.93 -15.14
C ASP A 53 10.76 -26.71 -14.26
N SER A 54 12.07 -26.53 -14.47
CA SER A 54 13.14 -27.17 -13.68
C SER A 54 13.72 -26.31 -12.56
N SER A 55 13.34 -25.03 -12.49
CA SER A 55 13.91 -24.06 -11.55
C SER A 55 13.14 -24.01 -10.22
N ASN A 56 13.87 -24.07 -9.11
CA ASN A 56 13.34 -23.77 -7.78
C ASN A 56 13.28 -22.26 -7.48
N HIS A 57 13.63 -21.41 -8.44
CA HIS A 57 13.58 -19.96 -8.34
C HIS A 57 12.35 -19.34 -9.02
N ASN A 58 11.44 -20.16 -9.55
CA ASN A 58 10.17 -19.66 -10.06
C ASN A 58 9.39 -18.97 -8.93
N VAL A 59 8.91 -17.76 -9.20
CA VAL A 59 8.13 -16.98 -8.24
C VAL A 59 6.70 -16.90 -8.71
N THR A 60 5.78 -17.39 -7.87
CA THR A 60 4.35 -17.18 -8.05
C THR A 60 3.91 -16.02 -7.18
N ILE A 61 3.66 -14.88 -7.81
CA ILE A 61 2.99 -13.74 -7.19
C ILE A 61 1.47 -14.07 -7.17
N ASN A 62 0.66 -13.42 -6.32
CA ASN A 62 -0.81 -13.48 -6.34
C ASN A 62 -1.48 -14.88 -6.23
N TRP A 63 -0.87 -15.83 -5.52
CA TRP A 63 -1.39 -17.20 -5.40
C TRP A 63 -2.69 -17.32 -4.58
N ARG A 64 -3.05 -16.32 -3.77
CA ARG A 64 -4.24 -16.36 -2.90
C ARG A 64 -5.55 -15.96 -3.60
N ASP A 65 -5.46 -15.42 -4.82
CA ASP A 65 -6.61 -14.89 -5.59
C ASP A 65 -7.47 -13.88 -4.80
N ASP A 66 -6.85 -13.14 -3.87
CA ASP A 66 -7.51 -12.18 -3.00
C ASP A 66 -6.69 -10.89 -2.85
N PRO A 67 -6.48 -10.15 -3.94
CA PRO A 67 -5.53 -9.02 -3.97
C PRO A 67 -5.87 -7.91 -2.98
N LEU A 68 -7.15 -7.74 -2.62
CA LEU A 68 -7.57 -6.74 -1.64
C LEU A 68 -7.08 -7.06 -0.22
N ASN A 69 -6.86 -8.33 0.10
CA ASN A 69 -6.38 -8.76 1.42
C ASN A 69 -4.88 -9.09 1.44
N GLU A 70 -4.14 -8.81 0.37
CA GLU A 70 -2.68 -9.05 0.31
C GLU A 70 -1.84 -7.83 0.74
N PHE A 71 -2.45 -6.68 1.03
CA PHE A 71 -1.72 -5.41 1.27
C PHE A 71 -0.69 -5.52 2.41
N ASP A 72 -1.04 -6.16 3.52
CA ASP A 72 -0.13 -6.38 4.66
C ASP A 72 1.01 -7.35 4.32
N ILE A 73 0.76 -8.37 3.48
CA ILE A 73 1.80 -9.27 2.96
C ILE A 73 2.83 -8.45 2.18
N TYR A 74 2.38 -7.60 1.26
CA TYR A 74 3.29 -6.75 0.49
C TYR A 74 4.01 -5.77 1.41
N ALA A 75 3.31 -5.14 2.36
CA ALA A 75 3.89 -4.23 3.34
C ALA A 75 5.05 -4.88 4.11
N GLY A 76 4.84 -6.08 4.64
CA GLY A 76 5.88 -6.84 5.35
C GLY A 76 7.06 -7.23 4.46
N ARG A 77 6.84 -7.46 3.15
CA ARG A 77 7.96 -7.71 2.21
C ARG A 77 8.75 -6.45 1.89
N TYR A 78 8.10 -5.30 1.75
CA TYR A 78 8.79 -4.01 1.59
C TYR A 78 9.58 -3.64 2.85
N GLN A 79 9.01 -3.84 4.04
CA GLN A 79 9.71 -3.67 5.31
C GLN A 79 10.92 -4.61 5.39
N ALA A 80 10.74 -5.91 5.12
CA ALA A 80 11.84 -6.87 5.20
C ALA A 80 12.98 -6.55 4.22
N ALA A 81 12.66 -6.03 3.03
CA ALA A 81 13.66 -5.55 2.09
C ALA A 81 14.37 -4.29 2.61
N ALA A 82 13.63 -3.33 3.17
CA ALA A 82 14.19 -2.13 3.77
C ALA A 82 15.14 -2.45 4.92
N ASN A 83 14.72 -3.34 5.85
CA ASN A 83 15.53 -3.76 6.99
C ASN A 83 16.86 -4.37 6.55
N LYS A 84 16.82 -5.32 5.61
CA LYS A 84 18.04 -5.96 5.07
C LYS A 84 19.00 -4.94 4.46
N LEU A 85 18.48 -3.99 3.68
CA LEU A 85 19.31 -2.95 3.08
C LEU A 85 19.86 -1.99 4.14
N ALA A 86 19.07 -1.65 5.16
CA ALA A 86 19.48 -0.75 6.23
C ALA A 86 20.55 -1.38 7.13
N GLU A 87 20.40 -2.66 7.46
CA GLU A 87 21.39 -3.44 8.21
C GLU A 87 22.71 -3.54 7.44
N GLU A 88 22.65 -3.87 6.16
CA GLU A 88 23.82 -3.89 5.28
C GLU A 88 24.50 -2.53 5.25
N LEU A 89 23.73 -1.44 5.07
CA LEU A 89 24.26 -0.09 4.97
C LEU A 89 24.96 0.34 6.28
N LEU A 90 24.31 0.11 7.42
CA LEU A 90 24.83 0.47 8.74
C LEU A 90 26.02 -0.40 9.17
N SER A 91 26.20 -1.59 8.59
CA SER A 91 27.38 -2.43 8.83
C SER A 91 28.65 -1.90 8.17
N HIS A 92 28.53 -0.96 7.23
CA HIS A 92 29.66 -0.37 6.51
C HIS A 92 30.00 1.03 7.05
N PRO A 93 31.29 1.32 7.34
CA PRO A 93 31.69 2.59 7.95
C PRO A 93 31.58 3.81 7.01
N ASN A 94 31.44 3.60 5.70
CA ASN A 94 31.33 4.66 4.70
C ASN A 94 30.34 4.24 3.62
N PHE A 95 29.09 4.69 3.73
CA PHE A 95 28.13 4.63 2.65
C PHE A 95 27.91 6.00 2.02
N HIS A 96 27.39 6.06 0.79
CA HIS A 96 27.08 7.31 0.14
C HIS A 96 25.79 7.92 0.72
N ASP A 97 25.76 9.24 0.89
CA ASP A 97 24.59 9.96 1.45
C ASP A 97 23.27 9.73 0.67
N ILE A 98 23.37 9.23 -0.57
CA ILE A 98 22.20 8.90 -1.40
C ILE A 98 21.67 7.48 -1.16
N ASP A 99 22.49 6.58 -0.60
CA ASP A 99 22.13 5.18 -0.37
C ASP A 99 20.91 4.99 0.55
N PRO A 100 20.66 5.82 1.58
CA PRO A 100 19.44 5.76 2.37
C PRO A 100 18.15 6.02 1.59
N CYS A 101 18.18 6.76 0.47
CA CYS A 101 16.98 7.19 -0.25
C CYS A 101 16.04 6.04 -0.67
N PRO A 102 16.51 4.98 -1.36
CA PRO A 102 15.66 3.83 -1.67
C PRO A 102 15.11 3.14 -0.41
N ILE A 103 15.87 3.10 0.68
CA ILE A 103 15.43 2.46 1.94
C ILE A 103 14.30 3.24 2.58
N VAL A 104 14.44 4.58 2.66
CA VAL A 104 13.39 5.49 3.15
C VAL A 104 12.11 5.31 2.33
N PHE A 105 12.23 5.23 0.99
CA PHE A 105 11.08 4.95 0.13
C PHE A 105 10.42 3.60 0.43
N LEU A 106 11.18 2.53 0.64
CA LEU A 106 10.63 1.20 0.96
C LEU A 106 9.86 1.23 2.29
N TYR A 107 10.39 1.90 3.32
CA TYR A 107 9.69 2.08 4.59
C TYR A 107 8.41 2.90 4.43
N ARG A 108 8.47 4.01 3.69
CA ARG A 108 7.28 4.83 3.39
C ARG A 108 6.18 3.98 2.73
N HIS A 109 6.57 3.16 1.76
CA HIS A 109 5.65 2.33 1.02
C HIS A 109 5.05 1.21 1.90
N ALA A 110 5.86 0.58 2.75
CA ALA A 110 5.38 -0.39 3.73
C ALA A 110 4.33 0.22 4.67
N ILE A 111 4.57 1.42 5.21
CA ILE A 111 3.62 2.13 6.06
C ILE A 111 2.29 2.39 5.34
N GLU A 112 2.33 2.91 4.12
CA GLU A 112 1.11 3.17 3.33
C GLU A 112 0.30 1.88 3.11
N LEU A 113 0.98 0.78 2.77
CA LEU A 113 0.33 -0.50 2.54
C LEU A 113 -0.27 -1.09 3.82
N TYR A 114 0.42 -1.02 4.96
CA TYR A 114 -0.13 -1.44 6.25
C TYR A 114 -1.37 -0.61 6.63
N LEU A 115 -1.29 0.71 6.52
CA LEU A 115 -2.45 1.58 6.81
C LEU A 115 -3.65 1.23 5.91
N LYS A 116 -3.41 0.99 4.61
CA LYS A 116 -4.45 0.54 3.67
C LYS A 116 -5.01 -0.84 4.03
N ALA A 117 -4.16 -1.78 4.42
CA ALA A 117 -4.59 -3.11 4.85
C ALA A 117 -5.53 -3.03 6.06
N ILE A 118 -5.17 -2.22 7.07
CA ILE A 118 -5.98 -2.01 8.26
C ILE A 118 -7.31 -1.34 7.89
N CYS A 119 -7.30 -0.32 7.02
CA CYS A 119 -8.54 0.32 6.57
C CYS A 119 -9.48 -0.67 5.85
N LEU A 120 -8.96 -1.55 4.98
CA LEU A 120 -9.77 -2.55 4.26
C LEU A 120 -10.35 -3.61 5.20
N LYS A 121 -9.54 -4.15 6.10
CA LYS A 121 -10.01 -5.12 7.10
C LYS A 121 -11.00 -4.48 8.06
N GLY A 122 -10.71 -3.25 8.50
CA GLY A 122 -11.57 -2.47 9.38
C GLY A 122 -12.91 -2.17 8.73
N TYR A 123 -12.93 -1.89 7.42
CA TYR A 123 -14.17 -1.75 6.66
C TYR A 123 -15.05 -3.01 6.76
N LYS A 124 -14.46 -4.18 6.50
CA LYS A 124 -15.16 -5.47 6.60
C LYS A 124 -15.62 -5.76 8.03
N PHE A 125 -14.75 -5.51 9.00
CA PHE A 125 -15.05 -5.69 10.42
C PHE A 125 -16.26 -4.84 10.84
N PHE A 126 -16.27 -3.56 10.47
CA PHE A 126 -17.41 -2.67 10.75
C PHE A 126 -18.69 -3.15 10.07
N GLN A 127 -18.62 -3.67 8.84
CA GLN A 127 -19.80 -4.24 8.15
C GLN A 127 -20.39 -5.42 8.91
N VAL A 128 -19.55 -6.35 9.41
CA VAL A 128 -20.00 -7.50 10.22
C VAL A 128 -20.69 -7.03 11.51
N LEU A 129 -20.21 -5.94 12.11
CA LEU A 129 -20.81 -5.34 13.30
C LEU A 129 -22.04 -4.47 13.00
N GLY A 130 -22.46 -4.32 11.73
CA GLY A 130 -23.55 -3.42 11.34
C GLY A 130 -23.23 -1.92 11.53
N LYS A 131 -21.94 -1.56 11.54
CA LYS A 131 -21.40 -0.20 11.73
C LYS A 131 -20.87 0.37 10.41
N ASN A 132 -20.60 1.68 10.40
CA ASN A 132 -20.01 2.37 9.25
C ASN A 132 -18.66 2.96 9.62
N LEU A 133 -17.64 2.70 8.79
CA LEU A 133 -16.31 3.28 8.94
C LEU A 133 -16.19 4.57 8.12
N SER A 134 -15.72 5.64 8.77
CA SER A 134 -15.56 6.95 8.13
C SER A 134 -14.14 7.16 7.60
N PHE A 135 -14.07 7.78 6.42
CA PHE A 135 -12.86 8.17 5.71
C PHE A 135 -12.98 9.62 5.24
N ASN A 136 -12.20 10.53 5.83
CA ASN A 136 -12.25 11.97 5.55
C ASN A 136 -13.68 12.55 5.65
N GLY A 137 -14.45 12.14 6.67
CA GLY A 137 -15.83 12.61 6.88
C GLY A 137 -16.88 12.00 5.94
N HIS A 138 -16.50 11.03 5.12
CA HIS A 138 -17.41 10.28 4.23
C HIS A 138 -17.37 8.79 4.55
N GLY A 139 -18.34 8.01 4.05
CA GLY A 139 -18.22 6.55 4.10
C GLY A 139 -17.00 6.06 3.33
N LEU A 140 -16.27 5.11 3.90
CA LEU A 140 -15.15 4.48 3.22
C LEU A 140 -15.62 3.66 2.02
N THR A 141 -14.91 3.77 0.90
CA THR A 141 -15.03 2.90 -0.27
C THR A 141 -13.64 2.49 -0.74
N GLU A 142 -13.54 1.32 -1.38
CA GLU A 142 -12.27 0.84 -1.95
C GLU A 142 -11.64 1.87 -2.90
N GLU A 143 -12.44 2.47 -3.78
CA GLU A 143 -11.97 3.50 -4.71
C GLU A 143 -11.35 4.71 -3.99
N ARG A 144 -11.99 5.20 -2.93
CA ARG A 144 -11.47 6.33 -2.13
C ARG A 144 -10.18 5.97 -1.43
N LEU A 145 -10.08 4.73 -0.93
CA LEU A 145 -8.89 4.26 -0.27
C LEU A 145 -7.71 4.16 -1.25
N PHE A 146 -7.92 3.58 -2.43
CA PHE A 146 -6.84 3.38 -3.40
C PHE A 146 -6.31 4.68 -4.01
N LYS A 147 -7.19 5.66 -4.20
CA LYS A 147 -6.79 7.00 -4.70
C LYS A 147 -6.11 7.86 -3.64
N ASN A 148 -6.15 7.46 -2.37
CA ASN A 148 -5.55 8.22 -1.29
C ASN A 148 -4.17 7.67 -0.93
N HIS A 149 -3.21 8.58 -0.80
CA HIS A 149 -1.82 8.30 -0.41
C HIS A 149 -1.39 9.14 0.81
N HIS A 150 -2.30 9.96 1.37
CA HIS A 150 -2.03 10.80 2.52
C HIS A 150 -2.06 9.99 3.80
N LEU A 151 -0.89 9.76 4.38
CA LEU A 151 -0.75 8.90 5.56
C LEU A 151 -1.60 9.35 6.76
N PRO A 152 -1.69 10.66 7.10
CA PRO A 152 -2.48 11.07 8.26
C PRO A 152 -3.96 10.76 8.09
N GLN A 153 -4.50 10.88 6.87
CA GLN A 153 -5.91 10.57 6.60
C GLN A 153 -6.20 9.07 6.74
N LEU A 154 -5.26 8.23 6.30
CA LEU A 154 -5.35 6.78 6.54
C LEU A 154 -5.25 6.47 8.03
N LEU A 155 -4.34 7.13 8.75
CA LEU A 155 -4.14 6.94 10.19
C LEU A 155 -5.39 7.30 11.01
N GLU A 156 -6.11 8.38 10.67
CA GLU A 156 -7.37 8.72 11.37
C GLU A 156 -8.46 7.65 11.17
N THR A 157 -8.44 6.93 10.04
CA THR A 157 -9.31 5.77 9.85
C THR A 157 -8.82 4.56 10.63
N VAL A 158 -7.51 4.31 10.68
CA VAL A 158 -6.93 3.28 11.55
C VAL A 158 -7.28 3.52 13.01
N LYS A 159 -7.25 4.77 13.47
CA LYS A 159 -7.61 5.13 14.85
C LYS A 159 -9.05 4.74 15.19
N GLN A 160 -10.01 5.01 14.29
CA GLN A 160 -11.40 4.57 14.46
C GLN A 160 -11.50 3.04 14.57
N VAL A 161 -10.68 2.31 13.80
CA VAL A 161 -10.66 0.84 13.85
C VAL A 161 -10.12 0.34 15.17
N THR A 162 -8.99 0.88 15.66
CA THR A 162 -8.42 0.50 16.95
C THR A 162 -9.33 0.86 18.13
N GLU A 163 -10.03 2.00 18.07
CA GLU A 163 -11.02 2.39 19.08
C GLU A 163 -12.18 1.37 19.14
N GLU A 164 -12.61 0.82 18.00
CA GLU A 164 -13.62 -0.24 17.94
C GLU A 164 -13.10 -1.60 18.44
N MET A 165 -11.81 -1.89 18.22
CA MET A 165 -11.16 -3.09 18.75
C MET A 165 -10.88 -3.00 20.27
N ASN A 166 -11.07 -1.82 20.89
CA ASN A 166 -10.60 -1.51 22.24
C ASN A 166 -9.08 -1.67 22.40
N GLU A 167 -8.34 -1.37 21.33
CA GLU A 167 -6.88 -1.33 21.35
C GLU A 167 -6.41 0.06 21.77
N ASP A 168 -5.71 0.12 22.89
CA ASP A 168 -5.16 1.36 23.42
C ASP A 168 -3.83 1.71 22.73
N TRP A 169 -3.62 3.01 22.53
CA TRP A 169 -2.37 3.56 21.99
C TRP A 169 -1.43 3.99 23.11
N GLU A 170 -1.29 3.15 24.12
CA GLU A 170 -0.33 3.35 25.22
C GLU A 170 0.83 2.37 25.03
N PHE A 171 2.02 2.94 24.86
CA PHE A 171 3.22 2.15 24.64
C PHE A 171 4.08 2.22 25.91
N GLU A 172 3.67 1.47 26.94
CA GLU A 172 4.36 1.51 28.23
C GLU A 172 5.84 1.12 28.09
N ASN A 173 6.73 1.99 28.57
CA ASN A 173 8.18 1.80 28.56
C ASN A 173 8.81 1.65 27.15
N SER A 174 8.17 2.17 26.09
CA SER A 174 8.78 2.20 24.76
C SER A 174 9.47 3.54 24.46
N ASP A 175 10.76 3.45 24.18
CA ASP A 175 11.51 4.43 23.39
C ASP A 175 11.40 3.97 21.93
N PRO A 176 10.95 4.79 20.95
CA PRO A 176 10.92 6.26 20.97
C PRO A 176 9.54 6.95 21.00
N PHE A 177 8.45 6.22 21.19
CA PHE A 177 7.10 6.79 21.21
C PHE A 177 6.33 6.30 22.43
N GLU A 178 5.64 7.19 23.13
CA GLU A 178 4.89 6.83 24.36
C GLU A 178 3.40 6.61 24.08
N ASN A 179 2.86 7.30 23.07
CA ASN A 179 1.42 7.27 22.78
C ASN A 179 1.05 7.58 21.32
N TYR A 180 -0.26 7.58 21.03
CA TYR A 180 -0.81 7.94 19.71
C TYR A 180 -0.30 9.27 19.15
N GLN A 181 -0.11 10.30 19.98
CA GLN A 181 0.31 11.62 19.49
C GLN A 181 1.74 11.59 18.97
N ASP A 182 2.64 10.85 19.62
CA ASP A 182 4.02 10.71 19.16
C ASP A 182 4.07 9.90 17.86
N PHE A 183 3.29 8.82 17.80
CA PHE A 183 3.13 8.01 16.59
C PHE A 183 2.58 8.84 15.42
N ARG A 184 1.52 9.63 15.67
CA ARG A 184 0.91 10.53 14.69
C ARG A 184 1.89 11.60 14.24
N ALA A 185 2.67 12.17 15.14
CA ALA A 185 3.70 13.17 14.82
C ALA A 185 4.76 12.60 13.87
N ALA A 186 5.22 11.36 14.08
CA ALA A 186 6.16 10.69 13.18
C ALA A 186 5.57 10.49 11.77
N ILE A 187 4.31 10.04 11.68
CA ILE A 187 3.61 9.88 10.41
C ILE A 187 3.44 11.23 9.69
N GLU A 188 3.09 12.28 10.42
CA GLU A 188 2.95 13.64 9.87
C GLU A 188 4.28 14.25 9.42
N GLU A 189 5.38 14.00 10.15
CA GLU A 189 6.73 14.39 9.73
C GLU A 189 7.09 13.74 8.39
N PHE A 190 6.85 12.43 8.28
CA PHE A 190 7.15 11.70 7.05
C PHE A 190 6.26 12.15 5.88
N GLU A 191 4.96 12.38 6.12
CA GLU A 191 4.03 12.95 5.13
C GLU A 191 4.50 14.33 4.65
N LYS A 192 4.94 15.18 5.58
CA LYS A 192 5.41 16.53 5.24
C LYS A 192 6.66 16.51 4.36
N LEU A 193 7.59 15.60 4.64
CA LEU A 193 8.82 15.45 3.85
C LEU A 193 8.56 14.77 2.49
N ASP A 194 7.62 13.82 2.44
CA ASP A 194 7.41 12.99 1.25
C ASP A 194 5.93 12.76 0.89
N SER A 195 5.14 13.83 0.79
CA SER A 195 3.68 13.77 0.57
C SER A 195 3.21 13.00 -0.69
N TRP A 196 4.11 12.77 -1.65
CA TRP A 196 3.79 12.07 -2.92
C TRP A 196 4.61 10.80 -3.11
N SER A 197 5.27 10.33 -2.05
CA SER A 197 6.19 9.20 -2.11
C SER A 197 7.27 9.38 -3.19
N SER A 198 7.69 10.61 -3.49
CA SER A 198 8.58 10.94 -4.63
C SER A 198 9.88 11.61 -4.22
N THR A 199 9.93 12.19 -3.01
CA THR A 199 11.05 12.99 -2.52
C THR A 199 12.36 12.23 -2.50
N PHE A 200 12.31 10.96 -2.05
CA PHE A 200 13.47 10.08 -1.97
C PHE A 200 13.67 9.21 -3.23
N ARG A 201 12.83 9.36 -4.26
CA ARG A 201 12.99 8.65 -5.54
C ARG A 201 13.59 9.51 -6.64
N TYR A 202 13.28 10.81 -6.62
CA TYR A 202 13.70 11.74 -7.65
C TYR A 202 14.35 12.96 -7.02
N PRO A 203 15.54 13.39 -7.48
CA PRO A 203 16.19 14.59 -6.95
C PRO A 203 15.47 15.90 -7.35
N TYR A 204 14.51 15.82 -8.29
CA TYR A 204 13.74 16.95 -8.80
C TYR A 204 12.24 16.67 -8.71
N SER A 205 11.50 17.61 -8.12
CA SER A 205 10.05 17.61 -8.06
C SER A 205 9.48 18.24 -9.32
N ASN A 206 8.87 17.43 -10.18
CA ASN A 206 8.18 17.95 -11.37
C ASN A 206 6.96 18.82 -11.02
N ARG A 207 6.41 18.65 -9.82
CA ARG A 207 5.23 19.40 -9.34
C ARG A 207 5.63 20.78 -8.85
N GLU A 208 6.64 20.85 -7.99
CA GLU A 208 7.13 22.10 -7.42
C GLU A 208 8.15 22.80 -8.31
N LYS A 209 8.58 22.13 -9.38
CA LYS A 209 9.59 22.61 -10.33
C LYS A 209 10.92 22.98 -9.67
N THR A 210 11.28 22.27 -8.60
CA THR A 210 12.45 22.53 -7.75
C THR A 210 13.09 21.22 -7.26
N ALA A 211 14.23 21.30 -6.55
CA ALA A 211 14.85 20.16 -5.91
C ALA A 211 13.89 19.53 -4.88
N SER A 212 13.80 18.20 -4.84
CA SER A 212 12.87 17.50 -3.95
C SER A 212 13.21 17.66 -2.47
N LEU A 213 14.49 17.83 -2.15
CA LEU A 213 14.98 18.10 -0.80
C LEU A 213 15.67 19.46 -0.77
N GLN A 214 15.57 20.12 0.39
CA GLN A 214 16.32 21.34 0.64
C GLN A 214 17.83 21.05 0.59
N LYS A 215 18.60 22.04 0.13
CA LYS A 215 20.06 21.93 0.07
C LYS A 215 20.62 21.70 1.47
N GLY A 216 21.42 20.63 1.63
CA GLY A 216 22.03 20.27 2.91
C GLY A 216 21.08 19.54 3.87
N PHE A 217 19.96 19.01 3.37
CA PHE A 217 19.13 18.09 4.14
C PHE A 217 19.98 16.94 4.69
N THR A 218 19.89 16.72 6.00
CA THR A 218 20.64 15.70 6.73
C THR A 218 19.78 15.14 7.84
N PHE A 219 19.97 13.87 8.14
CA PHE A 219 19.31 13.18 9.23
C PHE A 219 20.19 12.01 9.67
N ASP A 220 20.03 11.57 10.92
CA ASP A 220 20.68 10.35 11.39
C ASP A 220 19.90 9.12 10.90
N PHE A 221 20.50 8.37 9.99
CA PHE A 221 19.90 7.19 9.40
C PHE A 221 19.68 6.06 10.42
N ALA A 222 20.55 5.92 11.42
CA ALA A 222 20.40 4.91 12.46
C ALA A 222 19.18 5.22 13.35
N SER A 223 19.09 6.45 13.88
CA SER A 223 17.91 6.90 14.62
C SER A 223 16.62 6.82 13.81
N PHE A 224 16.68 7.13 12.50
CA PHE A 224 15.54 6.99 11.60
C PHE A 224 15.07 5.54 11.50
N LYS A 225 16.01 4.59 11.30
CA LYS A 225 15.69 3.15 11.20
C LYS A 225 14.98 2.65 12.46
N GLU A 226 15.50 2.97 13.64
CA GLU A 226 14.90 2.55 14.91
C GLU A 226 13.46 3.06 15.06
N LYS A 227 13.24 4.35 14.81
CA LYS A 227 11.91 4.98 14.89
C LYS A 227 10.93 4.37 13.88
N ILE A 228 11.36 4.19 12.63
CA ILE A 228 10.46 3.71 11.59
C ILE A 228 10.12 2.22 11.75
N GLU A 229 11.03 1.42 12.29
CA GLU A 229 10.76 0.02 12.64
C GLU A 229 9.73 -0.08 13.76
N PHE A 230 9.80 0.78 14.78
CA PHE A 230 8.74 0.85 15.79
C PHE A 230 7.39 1.17 15.15
N VAL A 231 7.32 2.22 14.32
CA VAL A 231 6.07 2.61 13.63
C VAL A 231 5.47 1.44 12.86
N ILE A 232 6.28 0.72 12.09
CA ILE A 232 5.80 -0.41 11.29
C ILE A 232 5.41 -1.58 12.19
N SER A 233 6.13 -1.86 13.27
CA SER A 233 5.81 -2.95 14.19
C SER A 233 4.44 -2.79 14.84
N VAL A 234 4.07 -1.57 15.23
CA VAL A 234 2.73 -1.24 15.75
C VAL A 234 1.67 -1.50 14.69
N LEU A 235 1.88 -1.05 13.45
CA LEU A 235 0.93 -1.25 12.35
C LEU A 235 0.77 -2.74 11.98
N ASP A 236 1.85 -3.50 11.97
CA ASP A 236 1.83 -4.95 11.72
C ASP A 236 1.07 -5.69 12.84
N GLY A 237 1.29 -5.29 14.09
CA GLY A 237 0.56 -5.78 15.26
C GLY A 237 -0.95 -5.54 15.13
N ILE A 238 -1.36 -4.30 14.88
CA ILE A 238 -2.77 -3.92 14.67
C ILE A 238 -3.37 -4.73 13.51
N SER A 239 -2.67 -4.80 12.37
CA SER A 239 -3.10 -5.54 11.19
C SER A 239 -3.29 -7.04 11.47
N THR A 240 -2.46 -7.61 12.33
CA THR A 240 -2.53 -9.01 12.76
C THR A 240 -3.69 -9.25 13.71
N GLN A 241 -3.85 -8.41 14.73
CA GLN A 241 -4.94 -8.52 15.71
C GLN A 241 -6.30 -8.33 15.04
N LEU A 242 -6.45 -7.32 14.18
CA LEU A 242 -7.68 -7.07 13.44
C LEU A 242 -8.07 -8.23 12.52
N ARG A 243 -7.10 -8.97 11.98
CA ARG A 243 -7.39 -10.18 11.20
C ARG A 243 -8.02 -11.26 12.10
N ILE A 244 -7.47 -11.47 13.29
CA ILE A 244 -8.01 -12.43 14.27
C ILE A 244 -9.43 -12.02 14.66
N ASP A 245 -9.66 -10.74 14.96
CA ASP A 245 -10.97 -10.24 15.38
C ASP A 245 -12.01 -10.31 14.27
N LEU A 246 -11.61 -10.03 13.03
CA LEU A 246 -12.47 -10.20 11.86
C LEU A 246 -12.85 -11.66 11.64
N ASP A 247 -11.90 -12.58 11.72
CA ASP A 247 -12.15 -14.02 11.56
C ASP A 247 -13.14 -14.50 12.65
N ASN A 248 -12.92 -14.11 13.91
CA ASN A 248 -13.83 -14.41 15.02
C ASN A 248 -15.24 -13.83 14.81
N ALA A 249 -15.34 -12.58 14.34
CA ALA A 249 -16.62 -11.93 14.09
C ALA A 249 -17.40 -12.59 12.95
N LEU A 250 -16.70 -13.03 11.90
CA LEU A 250 -17.30 -13.77 10.78
C LEU A 250 -17.80 -15.15 11.21
N GLU A 251 -17.01 -15.88 12.00
CA GLU A 251 -17.43 -17.18 12.57
C GLU A 251 -18.69 -17.01 13.43
N PHE A 252 -18.71 -16.03 14.33
CA PHE A 252 -19.89 -15.75 15.17
C PHE A 252 -21.13 -15.39 14.32
N ALA A 253 -20.97 -14.55 13.30
CA ALA A 253 -22.07 -14.17 12.42
C ALA A 253 -22.63 -15.35 11.62
N TYR A 254 -21.76 -16.26 11.19
CA TYR A 254 -22.16 -17.49 10.50
C TYR A 254 -22.99 -18.41 11.41
N ASP A 255 -22.54 -18.61 12.66
CA ASP A 255 -23.24 -19.45 13.63
C ASP A 255 -24.65 -18.90 13.95
N GLN A 256 -24.79 -17.57 14.09
CA GLN A 256 -26.10 -16.94 14.30
C GLN A 256 -27.05 -17.19 13.13
N GLN A 257 -26.58 -17.03 11.89
CA GLN A 257 -27.39 -17.30 10.69
C GLN A 257 -27.84 -18.77 10.62
N GLN A 258 -26.98 -19.71 11.02
CA GLN A 258 -27.33 -21.14 11.07
C GLN A 258 -28.40 -21.42 12.15
N VAL A 259 -28.29 -20.80 13.33
CA VAL A 259 -29.30 -20.94 14.38
C VAL A 259 -30.64 -20.37 13.94
N GLU A 260 -30.66 -19.19 13.31
CA GLU A 260 -31.87 -18.57 12.77
C GLU A 260 -32.53 -19.42 11.67
N ALA A 261 -31.73 -19.96 10.74
CA ALA A 261 -32.20 -20.85 9.70
C ALA A 261 -32.82 -22.14 10.25
N ASN A 262 -32.21 -22.72 11.29
CA ASN A 262 -32.69 -23.95 11.94
C ASN A 262 -33.87 -23.74 12.90
N SER A 263 -34.10 -22.50 13.34
CA SER A 263 -35.19 -22.12 14.24
C SER A 263 -36.45 -21.64 13.51
N ASN A 264 -36.42 -21.57 12.18
CA ASN A 264 -37.55 -21.14 11.36
C ASN A 264 -38.57 -22.28 11.17
N PRO A 265 -39.80 -22.20 11.73
CA PRO A 265 -40.78 -23.29 11.72
C PRO A 265 -41.35 -23.64 10.33
N ASP A 266 -41.19 -22.78 9.32
CA ASP A 266 -41.68 -23.02 7.95
C ASP A 266 -40.98 -24.19 7.21
N PHE A 267 -39.93 -24.79 7.80
CA PHE A 267 -39.26 -25.99 7.28
C PHE A 267 -39.62 -27.30 8.01
N GLN A 268 -40.40 -27.26 9.11
CA GLN A 268 -40.81 -28.47 9.84
C GLN A 268 -42.08 -29.12 9.28
N ASP A 269 -42.85 -28.45 8.43
CA ASP A 269 -44.11 -28.96 7.86
C ASP A 269 -43.96 -29.65 6.47
N ALA A 270 -42.74 -29.78 5.94
CA ALA A 270 -42.52 -30.35 4.60
C ALA A 270 -42.12 -31.84 4.58
N THR A 271 -42.02 -32.51 5.73
CA THR A 271 -41.63 -33.95 5.80
C THR A 271 -42.75 -34.90 6.26
N ASP A 272 -43.94 -34.40 6.59
CA ASP A 272 -45.08 -35.21 7.05
C ASP A 272 -46.30 -35.11 6.10
N ALA A 273 -46.10 -35.27 4.79
CA ALA A 273 -47.18 -35.41 3.79
C ALA A 273 -46.94 -36.54 2.79
#